data_AF-A0A2K0A7J5-F1
#
_entry.id   AF-A0A2K0A7J5-F1
#
_cell.length_a   1.000
_cell.length_b   1.000
_cell.length_c   1.000
_cell.angle_alpha   90.00
_cell.angle_beta   90.00
_cell.angle_gamma   90.00
#
_symmetry.space_group_name_H-M   'P 1'
#
loop_
_entity.id
_entity.type
_entity.pdbx_description
1 polymer ?
#
loop_
_entity_poly.entity_id
_entity_poly.type
_entity_poly.pdbx_seq_one_letter_code
_entity_poly.pdbx_strand_id
1 'polypeptide(L)'
;MNKIDAWLSKHDLKNLTTLIVVGAFILFLILLFMLMNHSDQGSNRIIVSENAELRTGPNAAYPVIYQIEKGDTFTRLKKSGKWIEVESRDGSEKGWIAGWHTSLNIEADANKKVNPLKNKVIVLDPGHGGNDQGASSNTSKKSLEKNYTLKTAKELRRALEKAGATVKLTRSDDTYVSLDDRKLNGDAYISIHNDSLDSPNANGATVYWYKNNQEALAETLNTNIQKKAMLSNRGTRQENFQVLRQTNKPAVLLELGYISNPTDEVMIRDQIHRQVVEEAVVDGLKQYFAS
;
A
#
# COMPACT_ATOMS: atom_id res chain seq x y z
N MET A 1 -46.47 -54.62 7.44
CA MET A 1 -45.00 -54.56 7.29
C MET A 1 -44.63 -53.14 6.89
N ASN A 2 -43.72 -52.51 7.63
CA ASN A 2 -43.20 -51.18 7.30
C ASN A 2 -42.53 -51.24 5.90
N LYS A 3 -42.63 -50.17 5.09
CA LYS A 3 -41.98 -50.07 3.77
C LYS A 3 -40.48 -50.42 3.83
N ILE A 4 -39.82 -50.15 4.96
CA ILE A 4 -38.42 -50.47 5.24
C ILE A 4 -38.22 -51.99 5.35
N ASP A 5 -39.08 -52.71 6.08
CA ASP A 5 -38.95 -54.17 6.24
C ASP A 5 -39.13 -54.92 4.92
N ALA A 6 -40.04 -54.45 4.07
CA ALA A 6 -40.27 -55.01 2.74
C ALA A 6 -39.06 -54.77 1.82
N TRP A 7 -38.43 -53.59 1.91
CA TRP A 7 -37.24 -53.25 1.14
C TRP A 7 -36.01 -54.04 1.58
N LEU A 8 -35.78 -54.19 2.89
CA LEU A 8 -34.68 -54.98 3.46
C LEU A 8 -34.80 -56.47 3.10
N SER A 9 -36.01 -57.03 3.15
CA SER A 9 -36.26 -58.41 2.72
C SER A 9 -35.99 -58.61 1.23
N LYS A 10 -36.34 -57.62 0.39
CA LYS A 10 -36.15 -57.69 -1.06
C LYS A 10 -34.67 -57.70 -1.48
N HIS A 11 -33.77 -57.19 -0.63
CA HIS A 11 -32.34 -57.08 -0.91
C HIS A 11 -31.47 -57.98 -0.01
N ASP A 12 -32.09 -58.95 0.68
CA ASP A 12 -31.40 -59.88 1.59
C ASP A 12 -30.63 -59.23 2.75
N LEU A 13 -31.06 -58.03 3.15
CA LEU A 13 -30.43 -57.21 4.21
C LEU A 13 -30.99 -57.49 5.60
N LYS A 14 -31.73 -58.59 5.81
CA LYS A 14 -32.32 -58.93 7.13
C LYS A 14 -31.35 -59.64 8.07
N ASN A 15 -30.24 -60.17 7.56
CA ASN A 15 -29.23 -60.79 8.40
C ASN A 15 -28.48 -59.71 9.18
N LEU A 16 -28.42 -59.86 10.51
CA LEU A 16 -27.76 -58.93 11.42
C LEU A 16 -26.30 -58.69 11.02
N THR A 17 -25.60 -59.72 10.52
CA THR A 17 -24.23 -59.57 10.04
C THR A 17 -24.14 -58.68 8.80
N THR A 18 -25.05 -58.84 7.85
CA THR A 18 -25.12 -58.00 6.64
C THR A 18 -25.42 -56.54 7.01
N LEU A 19 -26.34 -56.29 7.94
CA LEU A 19 -26.62 -54.95 8.47
C LEU A 19 -25.41 -54.31 9.15
N ILE A 20 -24.66 -55.09 9.95
CA ILE A 20 -23.44 -54.61 10.61
C ILE A 20 -22.37 -54.27 9.58
N VAL A 21 -22.15 -55.11 8.56
CA VAL A 21 -21.15 -54.86 7.51
C VAL A 21 -21.50 -53.63 6.68
N VAL A 22 -22.77 -53.48 6.28
CA VAL A 22 -23.22 -52.29 5.55
C VAL A 22 -23.11 -51.04 6.41
N GLY A 23 -23.48 -51.12 7.70
CA GLY A 23 -23.33 -50.02 8.65
C GLY A 23 -21.87 -49.60 8.85
N ALA A 24 -20.97 -50.57 9.02
CA ALA A 24 -19.54 -50.32 9.17
C ALA A 24 -18.92 -49.71 7.89
N PHE A 25 -19.36 -50.16 6.71
CA PHE A 25 -18.93 -49.62 5.43
C PHE A 25 -19.40 -48.17 5.22
N ILE A 26 -20.65 -47.86 5.56
CA ILE A 26 -21.17 -46.48 5.52
C ILE A 26 -20.41 -45.60 6.51
N LEU A 27 -20.16 -46.08 7.74
CA LEU A 27 -19.39 -45.35 8.74
C LEU A 27 -17.96 -45.07 8.26
N PHE A 28 -17.31 -46.07 7.63
CA PHE A 28 -16.00 -45.94 7.02
C PHE A 28 -16.01 -44.90 5.90
N LEU A 29 -17.02 -44.90 5.01
CA LEU A 29 -17.15 -43.90 3.96
C LEU A 29 -17.38 -42.49 4.53
N ILE A 30 -18.15 -42.35 5.60
CA ILE A 30 -18.33 -41.06 6.30
C ILE A 30 -17.02 -40.59 6.92
N LEU A 31 -16.29 -41.47 7.60
CA LEU A 31 -14.97 -41.18 8.17
C LEU A 31 -13.95 -40.82 7.07
N LEU A 32 -13.92 -41.56 5.97
CA LEU A 32 -13.07 -41.30 4.82
C LEU A 32 -13.42 -39.96 4.16
N PHE A 33 -14.72 -39.66 4.02
CA PHE A 33 -15.20 -38.37 3.53
C PHE A 33 -14.82 -37.24 4.48
N MET A 34 -14.96 -37.40 5.80
CA MET A 34 -14.50 -36.41 6.79
C MET A 34 -12.97 -36.21 6.75
N LEU A 35 -12.20 -37.27 6.54
CA LEU A 35 -10.74 -37.21 6.35
C LEU A 35 -10.36 -36.49 5.05
N MET A 36 -11.07 -36.74 3.95
CA MET A 36 -10.82 -36.10 2.65
C MET A 36 -11.31 -34.66 2.57
N ASN A 37 -12.38 -34.31 3.30
CA ASN A 37 -12.95 -32.96 3.37
C ASN A 37 -12.47 -32.15 4.58
N HIS A 38 -11.43 -32.60 5.30
CA HIS A 38 -10.77 -31.74 6.27
C HIS A 38 -10.00 -30.66 5.50
N SER A 39 -10.71 -29.58 5.15
CA SER A 39 -10.09 -28.38 4.64
C SER A 39 -9.15 -27.86 5.73
N ASP A 40 -7.86 -27.71 5.39
CA ASP A 40 -6.77 -27.23 6.24
C ASP A 40 -6.91 -25.73 6.63
N GLN A 41 -8.15 -25.27 6.80
CA GLN A 41 -8.54 -23.92 7.20
C GLN A 41 -8.23 -23.63 8.69
N GLY A 42 -7.77 -24.63 9.43
CA GLY A 42 -7.37 -24.54 10.85
C GLY A 42 -5.87 -24.57 11.11
N SER A 43 -5.04 -24.78 10.09
CA SER A 43 -3.58 -24.74 10.26
C SER A 43 -3.09 -23.29 10.20
N ASN A 44 -2.44 -22.83 11.27
CA ASN A 44 -1.68 -21.58 11.27
C ASN A 44 -0.46 -21.65 10.32
N ARG A 45 -0.18 -22.80 9.70
CA ARG A 45 0.97 -22.97 8.83
C ARG A 45 0.60 -22.67 7.38
N ILE A 46 1.39 -21.81 6.76
CA ILE A 46 1.32 -21.46 5.34
C ILE A 46 2.48 -22.13 4.64
N ILE A 47 2.22 -22.72 3.48
CA ILE A 47 3.25 -23.27 2.59
C ILE A 47 3.30 -22.40 1.34
N VAL A 48 4.50 -21.99 0.96
CA VAL A 48 4.76 -21.23 -0.27
C VAL A 48 4.58 -22.18 -1.47
N SER A 49 3.65 -21.87 -2.38
CA SER A 49 3.28 -22.75 -3.50
C SER A 49 4.17 -22.59 -4.74
N GLU A 50 4.83 -21.43 -4.86
CA GLU A 50 5.77 -21.07 -5.94
C GLU A 50 6.75 -20.00 -5.42
N ASN A 51 7.88 -19.82 -6.12
CA ASN A 51 8.85 -18.79 -5.74
C ASN A 51 8.18 -17.41 -5.68
N ALA A 52 8.43 -16.68 -4.60
CA ALA A 52 7.77 -15.42 -4.31
C ALA A 52 8.67 -14.52 -3.48
N GLU A 53 8.11 -13.46 -2.91
CA GLU A 53 8.83 -12.45 -2.15
C GLU A 53 8.21 -12.26 -0.78
N LEU A 54 9.05 -12.27 0.26
CA LEU A 54 8.66 -11.77 1.56
C LEU A 54 8.87 -10.26 1.57
N ARG A 55 7.84 -9.50 1.90
CA ARG A 55 7.85 -8.02 1.84
C ARG A 55 7.62 -7.40 3.22
N THR A 56 8.02 -6.16 3.40
CA THR A 56 7.82 -5.46 4.68
C THR A 56 6.36 -5.10 4.96
N GLY A 57 5.44 -5.23 3.99
CA GLY A 57 4.03 -4.86 4.13
C GLY A 57 3.08 -5.49 3.10
N PRO A 58 1.76 -5.31 3.29
CA PRO A 58 0.69 -6.05 2.60
C PRO A 58 0.37 -5.54 1.19
N ASN A 59 1.39 -5.35 0.36
CA ASN A 59 1.26 -4.96 -1.04
C ASN A 59 2.61 -5.24 -1.76
N ALA A 60 2.56 -5.51 -3.06
CA ALA A 60 3.72 -5.49 -3.96
C ALA A 60 4.46 -4.14 -3.93
N ALA A 61 3.88 -3.13 -3.27
CA ALA A 61 4.50 -1.87 -3.01
C ALA A 61 5.70 -1.91 -2.06
N TYR A 62 5.58 -2.74 -1.04
CA TYR A 62 6.53 -2.78 0.06
C TYR A 62 7.85 -3.39 -0.37
N PRO A 63 8.99 -2.85 0.11
CA PRO A 63 10.30 -3.45 -0.11
C PRO A 63 10.31 -4.96 0.10
N VAL A 64 10.94 -5.66 -0.83
CA VAL A 64 11.26 -7.07 -0.68
C VAL A 64 12.33 -7.18 0.39
N ILE A 65 12.07 -8.01 1.41
CA ILE A 65 13.06 -8.39 2.42
C ILE A 65 14.02 -9.38 1.78
N TYR A 66 13.49 -10.48 1.23
CA TYR A 66 14.21 -11.46 0.43
C TYR A 66 13.23 -12.32 -0.39
N GLN A 67 13.79 -13.12 -1.31
CA GLN A 67 13.05 -14.08 -2.12
C GLN A 67 12.79 -15.35 -1.29
N ILE A 68 11.57 -15.86 -1.33
CA ILE A 68 11.16 -17.11 -0.69
C ILE A 68 10.94 -18.19 -1.74
N GLU A 69 11.28 -19.41 -1.40
CA GLU A 69 11.26 -20.54 -2.32
C GLU A 69 9.99 -21.36 -2.16
N LYS A 70 9.59 -22.02 -3.26
CA LYS A 70 8.51 -23.01 -3.21
C LYS A 70 8.81 -24.07 -2.15
N GLY A 71 7.85 -24.28 -1.25
CA GLY A 71 7.94 -25.25 -0.16
C GLY A 71 8.34 -24.64 1.18
N ASP A 72 8.80 -23.38 1.20
CA ASP A 72 9.04 -22.65 2.45
C ASP A 72 7.75 -22.62 3.29
N THR A 73 7.93 -22.67 4.61
CA THR A 73 6.79 -22.72 5.54
C THR A 73 6.90 -21.65 6.59
N PHE A 74 5.78 -20.96 6.81
CA PHE A 74 5.69 -19.89 7.79
C PHE A 74 4.46 -20.06 8.68
N THR A 75 4.49 -19.42 9.85
CA THR A 75 3.32 -19.23 10.71
C THR A 75 2.57 -17.99 10.27
N ARG A 76 1.27 -18.11 10.06
CA ARG A 76 0.36 -16.99 9.76
C ARG A 76 0.14 -16.16 11.01
N LEU A 77 0.32 -14.84 10.88
CA LEU A 77 0.03 -13.87 11.93
C LEU A 77 -1.28 -13.12 11.68
N LYS A 78 -1.38 -12.38 10.57
CA LYS A 78 -2.61 -11.62 10.22
C LYS A 78 -2.83 -11.54 8.71
N LYS A 79 -4.00 -11.06 8.31
CA LYS A 79 -4.38 -10.88 6.90
C LYS A 79 -4.78 -9.42 6.66
N SER A 80 -4.32 -8.87 5.54
CA SER A 80 -4.72 -7.55 5.04
C SER A 80 -5.00 -7.67 3.54
N GLY A 81 -6.26 -7.53 3.14
CA GLY A 81 -6.66 -7.80 1.75
C GLY A 81 -6.31 -9.24 1.33
N LYS A 82 -5.55 -9.38 0.24
CA LYS A 82 -5.02 -10.66 -0.26
C LYS A 82 -3.65 -11.02 0.30
N TRP A 83 -3.06 -10.19 1.16
CA TRP A 83 -1.74 -10.36 1.73
C TRP A 83 -1.78 -10.94 3.13
N ILE A 84 -0.78 -11.75 3.44
CA ILE A 84 -0.70 -12.48 4.70
C ILE A 84 0.61 -12.12 5.40
N GLU A 85 0.51 -11.62 6.63
CA GLU A 85 1.67 -11.44 7.48
C GLU A 85 2.07 -12.81 8.04
N VAL A 86 3.34 -13.13 7.94
CA VAL A 86 3.90 -14.42 8.30
C VAL A 86 5.17 -14.26 9.13
N GLU A 87 5.52 -15.31 9.85
CA GLU A 87 6.73 -15.41 10.67
C GLU A 87 7.39 -16.78 10.49
N SER A 88 8.71 -16.83 10.37
CA SER A 88 9.47 -18.08 10.26
C SER A 88 9.38 -18.89 11.55
N ARG A 89 9.70 -20.19 11.46
CA ARG A 89 9.60 -21.11 12.61
C ARG A 89 10.50 -20.74 13.79
N ASP A 90 11.66 -20.15 13.50
CA ASP A 90 12.64 -19.68 14.49
C ASP A 90 12.40 -18.22 14.93
N GLY A 91 11.36 -17.57 14.37
CA GLY A 91 11.01 -16.18 14.67
C GLY A 91 11.99 -15.13 14.13
N SER A 92 12.98 -15.54 13.32
CA SER A 92 14.00 -14.64 12.79
C SER A 92 13.50 -13.79 11.62
N GLU A 93 12.48 -14.24 10.91
CA GLU A 93 11.96 -13.60 9.71
C GLU A 93 10.48 -13.29 9.87
N LYS A 94 10.10 -12.05 9.60
CA LYS A 94 8.71 -11.59 9.66
C LYS A 94 8.42 -10.63 8.52
N GLY A 95 7.32 -10.85 7.82
CA GLY A 95 6.93 -10.02 6.69
C GLY A 95 5.60 -10.45 6.08
N TRP A 96 5.37 -10.05 4.84
CA TRP A 96 4.12 -10.25 4.13
C TRP A 96 4.34 -11.00 2.82
N ILE A 97 3.49 -12.00 2.59
CA ILE A 97 3.46 -12.79 1.35
C ILE A 97 2.12 -12.54 0.67
N ALA A 98 2.13 -12.44 -0.66
CA ALA A 98 0.89 -12.41 -1.41
C ALA A 98 0.21 -13.77 -1.32
N GLY A 99 -1.05 -13.81 -0.88
CA GLY A 99 -1.74 -15.05 -0.55
C GLY A 99 -1.89 -16.03 -1.73
N TRP A 100 -1.83 -15.55 -2.96
CA TRP A 100 -1.88 -16.40 -4.16
C TRP A 100 -0.59 -17.17 -4.44
N HIS A 101 0.52 -16.79 -3.80
CA HIS A 101 1.77 -17.57 -3.80
C HIS A 101 1.82 -18.60 -2.65
N THR A 102 0.67 -18.91 -2.04
CA THR A 102 0.60 -19.76 -0.86
C THR A 102 -0.48 -20.84 -0.95
N SER A 103 -0.44 -21.81 -0.05
CA SER A 103 -1.43 -22.88 0.12
C SER A 103 -2.86 -22.41 0.50
N LEU A 104 -3.10 -21.10 0.63
CA LEU A 104 -4.37 -20.55 1.11
C LEU A 104 -5.48 -20.44 0.04
N ASN A 105 -5.24 -20.92 -1.19
CA ASN A 105 -6.20 -20.85 -2.31
C ASN A 105 -6.77 -19.43 -2.52
N ILE A 106 -5.92 -18.40 -2.41
CA ILE A 106 -6.32 -17.02 -2.69
C ILE A 106 -6.08 -16.76 -4.18
N GLU A 107 -7.12 -16.34 -4.90
CA GLU A 107 -6.97 -16.00 -6.31
C GLU A 107 -6.07 -14.77 -6.47
N ALA A 108 -5.07 -14.89 -7.35
CA ALA A 108 -4.26 -13.77 -7.79
C ALA A 108 -5.17 -12.64 -8.32
N ASP A 109 -4.74 -11.40 -8.16
CA ASP A 109 -5.42 -10.32 -8.86
C ASP A 109 -5.38 -10.62 -10.36
N ALA A 110 -6.56 -10.58 -10.99
CA ALA A 110 -6.66 -10.81 -12.42
C ALA A 110 -5.68 -9.86 -13.09
N ASN A 111 -4.72 -10.42 -13.84
CA ASN A 111 -3.66 -9.73 -14.55
C ASN A 111 -4.27 -8.88 -15.68
N LYS A 112 -5.04 -7.86 -15.32
CA LYS A 112 -5.47 -6.81 -16.20
C LYS A 112 -4.32 -5.82 -16.22
N LYS A 113 -4.04 -5.30 -17.42
CA LYS A 113 -3.45 -3.97 -17.60
C LYS A 113 -4.36 -2.91 -16.95
N VAL A 114 -4.64 -3.02 -15.65
CA VAL A 114 -5.34 -2.01 -14.88
C VAL A 114 -4.30 -0.93 -14.72
N ASN A 115 -4.56 0.20 -15.36
CA ASN A 115 -3.90 1.42 -14.97
C ASN A 115 -4.40 1.74 -13.54
N PRO A 116 -3.60 1.58 -12.47
CA PRO A 116 -4.09 1.65 -11.10
C PRO A 116 -4.65 3.04 -10.74
N LEU A 117 -4.24 4.05 -11.50
CA LEU A 117 -4.68 5.43 -11.34
C LEU A 117 -5.93 5.77 -12.17
N LYS A 118 -6.38 4.87 -13.06
CA LYS A 118 -7.58 5.10 -13.86
C LYS A 118 -8.78 5.31 -12.92
N ASN A 119 -9.51 6.41 -13.15
CA ASN A 119 -10.67 6.84 -12.37
C ASN A 119 -10.36 7.21 -10.90
N LYS A 120 -9.08 7.32 -10.50
CA LYS A 120 -8.71 7.85 -9.18
C LYS A 120 -8.73 9.37 -9.20
N VAL A 121 -9.26 9.97 -8.14
CA VAL A 121 -9.19 11.43 -7.92
C VAL A 121 -8.05 11.71 -6.95
N ILE A 122 -6.98 12.34 -7.41
CA ILE A 122 -5.85 12.74 -6.56
C ILE A 122 -5.95 14.23 -6.25
N VAL A 123 -5.98 14.57 -4.98
CA VAL A 123 -5.90 15.96 -4.52
C VAL A 123 -4.43 16.32 -4.34
N LEU A 124 -3.99 17.38 -5.00
CA LEU A 124 -2.70 18.00 -4.79
C LEU A 124 -2.91 19.34 -4.08
N ASP A 125 -2.21 19.54 -2.98
CA ASP A 125 -2.24 20.75 -2.18
C ASP A 125 -0.86 21.43 -2.22
N PRO A 126 -0.63 22.37 -3.15
CA PRO A 126 0.59 23.16 -3.12
C PRO A 126 0.58 24.07 -1.89
N GLY A 127 1.53 23.86 -0.96
CA GLY A 127 1.68 24.64 0.26
C GLY A 127 1.70 26.15 0.03
N HIS A 128 1.24 26.92 1.01
CA HIS A 128 1.31 28.40 1.02
C HIS A 128 0.52 29.07 -0.12
N GLY A 129 0.93 30.26 -0.58
CA GLY A 129 0.34 31.02 -1.69
C GLY A 129 -0.06 32.44 -1.31
N GLY A 130 -0.03 33.35 -2.28
CA GLY A 130 -0.39 34.76 -2.09
C GLY A 130 0.54 35.43 -1.06
N ASN A 131 -0.04 35.97 0.01
CA ASN A 131 0.69 36.64 1.09
C ASN A 131 1.45 35.67 2.00
N ASP A 132 1.12 34.38 1.98
CA ASP A 132 1.91 33.35 2.63
C ASP A 132 2.96 32.86 1.64
N GLN A 133 4.21 33.24 1.85
CA GLN A 133 5.32 32.84 0.99
C GLN A 133 5.90 31.45 1.35
N GLY A 134 5.54 30.91 2.52
CA GLY A 134 6.22 29.78 3.14
C GLY A 134 7.65 30.11 3.52
N ALA A 135 8.52 29.10 3.52
CA ALA A 135 9.94 29.28 3.73
C ALA A 135 10.59 30.10 2.60
N SER A 136 11.58 30.90 2.98
CA SER A 136 12.44 31.64 2.05
C SER A 136 13.87 31.17 2.21
N SER A 137 14.52 30.86 1.10
CA SER A 137 15.95 30.54 1.09
C SER A 137 16.78 31.75 1.53
N ASN A 138 17.75 31.49 2.40
CA ASN A 138 18.76 32.47 2.79
C ASN A 138 19.95 32.54 1.80
N THR A 139 20.02 31.66 0.80
CA THR A 139 21.10 31.67 -0.20
C THR A 139 20.99 32.85 -1.18
N SER A 140 21.91 32.92 -2.14
CA SER A 140 21.88 33.90 -3.24
C SER A 140 20.71 33.71 -4.21
N LYS A 141 20.05 32.54 -4.21
CA LYS A 141 18.95 32.22 -5.13
C LYS A 141 17.60 32.75 -4.68
N LYS A 142 17.43 33.04 -3.37
CA LYS A 142 16.23 33.63 -2.75
C LYS A 142 14.93 32.94 -3.18
N SER A 143 14.96 31.61 -3.27
CA SER A 143 13.79 30.81 -3.61
C SER A 143 12.72 30.95 -2.52
N LEU A 144 11.46 31.04 -2.95
CA LEU A 144 10.29 31.05 -2.07
C LEU A 144 9.55 29.73 -2.23
N GLU A 145 9.23 29.08 -1.12
CA GLU A 145 8.56 27.79 -1.09
C GLU A 145 7.27 27.79 -1.92
N LYS A 146 6.41 28.81 -1.74
CA LYS A 146 5.13 28.94 -2.48
C LYS A 146 5.26 28.81 -4.00
N ASN A 147 6.40 29.21 -4.56
CA ASN A 147 6.65 29.17 -6.00
C ASN A 147 6.98 27.75 -6.45
N TYR A 148 7.77 27.01 -5.67
CA TYR A 148 8.21 25.68 -6.03
C TYR A 148 7.17 24.62 -5.70
N THR A 149 6.42 24.77 -4.61
CA THR A 149 5.25 23.92 -4.34
C THR A 149 4.23 24.00 -5.47
N LEU A 150 3.94 25.21 -5.98
CA LEU A 150 3.04 25.40 -7.12
C LEU A 150 3.58 24.81 -8.43
N LYS A 151 4.88 24.97 -8.70
CA LYS A 151 5.52 24.41 -9.91
C LYS A 151 5.44 22.88 -9.90
N THR A 152 5.92 22.26 -8.83
CA THR A 152 5.89 20.80 -8.63
C THR A 152 4.46 20.28 -8.73
N ALA A 153 3.49 20.93 -8.09
CA ALA A 153 2.09 20.47 -8.15
C ALA A 153 1.49 20.53 -9.56
N LYS A 154 1.81 21.56 -10.35
CA LYS A 154 1.35 21.69 -11.75
C LYS A 154 2.00 20.67 -12.66
N GLU A 155 3.28 20.39 -12.46
CA GLU A 155 4.03 19.38 -13.20
C GLU A 155 3.54 17.96 -12.84
N LEU A 156 3.42 17.64 -11.54
CA LEU A 156 2.85 16.39 -11.03
C LEU A 156 1.41 16.17 -11.50
N ARG A 157 0.59 17.22 -11.54
CA ARG A 157 -0.77 17.15 -12.09
C ARG A 157 -0.77 16.59 -13.51
N ARG A 158 0.10 17.12 -14.39
CA ARG A 158 0.19 16.65 -15.79
C ARG A 158 0.65 15.19 -15.84
N ALA A 159 1.59 14.79 -15.00
CA ALA A 159 2.09 13.42 -14.94
C ALA A 159 0.99 12.44 -14.48
N LEU A 160 0.21 12.81 -13.46
CA LEU A 160 -0.91 12.02 -12.95
C LEU A 160 -2.09 11.92 -13.93
N GLU A 161 -2.45 13.03 -14.58
CA GLU A 161 -3.49 13.05 -15.62
C GLU A 161 -3.09 12.19 -16.83
N LYS A 162 -1.82 12.27 -17.26
CA LYS A 162 -1.26 11.37 -18.29
C LYS A 162 -1.31 9.91 -17.85
N ALA A 163 -1.14 9.65 -16.56
CA ALA A 163 -1.30 8.34 -15.95
C ALA A 163 -2.76 7.96 -15.68
N GLY A 164 -3.76 8.74 -16.13
CA GLY A 164 -5.18 8.36 -16.09
C GLY A 164 -5.95 8.75 -14.83
N ALA A 165 -5.32 9.46 -13.88
CA ALA A 165 -6.02 10.05 -12.74
C ALA A 165 -6.77 11.33 -13.12
N THR A 166 -7.79 11.66 -12.34
CA THR A 166 -8.32 13.04 -12.26
C THR A 166 -7.59 13.77 -11.15
N VAL A 167 -7.14 15.00 -11.39
CA VAL A 167 -6.41 15.78 -10.39
C VAL A 167 -7.19 17.02 -9.97
N LYS A 168 -7.28 17.26 -8.66
CA LYS A 168 -7.80 18.51 -8.08
C LYS A 168 -6.68 19.24 -7.37
N LEU A 169 -6.60 20.55 -7.56
CA LEU A 169 -5.64 21.41 -6.89
C LEU A 169 -6.36 22.27 -5.85
N THR A 170 -5.80 22.44 -4.66
CA THR A 170 -6.30 23.43 -3.69
C THR A 170 -6.08 24.86 -4.18
N ARG A 171 -5.00 25.11 -4.94
CA ARG A 171 -4.74 26.34 -5.70
C ARG A 171 -4.06 26.07 -7.04
N SER A 172 -4.41 26.82 -8.07
CA SER A 172 -3.83 26.71 -9.41
C SER A 172 -2.95 27.91 -9.82
N ASP A 173 -2.82 28.90 -8.94
CA ASP A 173 -2.03 30.12 -9.12
C ASP A 173 -1.46 30.57 -7.76
N ASP A 174 -0.88 31.77 -7.71
CA ASP A 174 -0.31 32.36 -6.50
C ASP A 174 -1.38 33.02 -5.61
N THR A 175 -2.42 32.26 -5.28
CA THR A 175 -3.49 32.69 -4.36
C THR A 175 -3.32 32.02 -3.01
N TYR A 176 -3.58 32.77 -1.95
CA TYR A 176 -3.64 32.23 -0.59
C TYR A 176 -4.92 31.40 -0.40
N VAL A 177 -4.77 30.19 0.14
CA VAL A 177 -5.89 29.33 0.54
C VAL A 177 -5.71 28.94 2.00
N SER A 178 -6.72 29.20 2.84
CA SER A 178 -6.70 28.89 4.26
C SER A 178 -6.62 27.37 4.48
N LEU A 179 -6.10 26.91 5.62
CA LEU A 179 -6.02 25.47 5.91
C LEU A 179 -7.40 24.79 5.91
N ASP A 180 -8.44 25.49 6.39
CA ASP A 180 -9.82 25.00 6.43
C ASP A 180 -10.44 24.84 5.03
N ASP A 181 -9.98 25.61 4.05
CA ASP A 181 -10.46 25.54 2.66
C ASP A 181 -9.70 24.50 1.82
N ARG A 182 -8.55 24.01 2.30
CA ARG A 182 -7.75 22.98 1.62
C ARG A 182 -8.37 21.57 1.68
N LYS A 183 -9.57 21.39 2.26
CA LYS A 183 -10.24 20.08 2.48
C LYS A 183 -10.96 19.51 1.24
N LEU A 184 -10.27 19.40 0.10
CA LEU A 184 -10.87 18.80 -1.10
C LEU A 184 -11.02 17.27 -0.97
N ASN A 185 -12.08 16.73 -1.58
CA ASN A 185 -12.35 15.28 -1.58
C ASN A 185 -11.74 14.57 -2.80
N GLY A 186 -11.07 13.45 -2.54
CA GLY A 186 -10.46 12.54 -3.52
C GLY A 186 -10.17 11.16 -2.92
N ASP A 187 -9.53 10.29 -3.69
CA ASP A 187 -9.07 8.97 -3.27
C ASP A 187 -7.73 9.03 -2.51
N ALA A 188 -6.89 10.03 -2.80
CA ALA A 188 -5.71 10.37 -2.01
C ALA A 188 -5.49 11.89 -1.97
N TYR A 189 -4.82 12.36 -0.93
CA TYR A 189 -4.47 13.77 -0.71
C TYR A 189 -2.96 13.93 -0.54
N ILE A 190 -2.34 14.86 -1.24
CA ILE A 190 -0.88 15.08 -1.22
C ILE A 190 -0.61 16.57 -1.04
N SER A 191 -0.17 16.97 0.15
CA SER A 191 0.38 18.29 0.39
C SER A 191 1.84 18.33 -0.05
N ILE A 192 2.25 19.39 -0.74
CA ILE A 192 3.60 19.54 -1.31
C ILE A 192 4.24 20.77 -0.68
N HIS A 193 5.39 20.56 -0.04
CA HIS A 193 6.17 21.55 0.71
C HIS A 193 7.67 21.39 0.49
N ASN A 194 8.43 22.36 0.97
CA ASN A 194 9.88 22.29 1.08
C ASN A 194 10.32 22.74 2.48
N ASP A 195 11.05 21.88 3.17
CA ASP A 195 11.49 22.08 4.54
C ASP A 195 12.42 23.30 4.64
N SER A 196 12.57 23.84 5.85
CA SER A 196 13.55 24.89 6.12
C SER A 196 14.00 24.88 7.56
N LEU A 197 15.28 25.15 7.78
CA LEU A 197 15.88 25.40 9.09
C LEU A 197 16.84 26.59 8.98
N ASP A 198 17.14 27.24 10.11
CA ASP A 198 18.13 28.31 10.19
C ASP A 198 19.52 27.83 9.73
N SER A 199 19.87 26.59 10.07
CA SER A 199 21.09 25.95 9.59
C SER A 199 20.90 25.44 8.14
N PRO A 200 21.86 25.69 7.24
CA PRO A 200 21.80 25.21 5.86
C PRO A 200 22.20 23.74 5.73
N ASN A 201 22.51 23.02 6.82
CA ASN A 201 23.11 21.69 6.75
C ASN A 201 22.08 20.56 6.52
N ALA A 202 20.87 20.71 7.03
CA ALA A 202 19.82 19.70 6.88
C ALA A 202 19.40 19.60 5.41
N ASN A 203 19.22 18.39 4.93
CA ASN A 203 18.81 18.10 3.55
C ASN A 203 18.01 16.80 3.50
N GLY A 204 17.35 16.58 2.36
CA GLY A 204 16.61 15.38 2.04
C GLY A 204 15.10 15.51 2.11
N ALA A 205 14.41 14.41 1.83
CA ALA A 205 12.96 14.35 1.81
C ALA A 205 12.38 13.66 3.05
N THR A 206 11.27 14.21 3.55
CA THR A 206 10.45 13.62 4.62
C THR A 206 9.01 13.44 4.13
N VAL A 207 8.39 12.32 4.49
CA VAL A 207 6.97 12.08 4.17
C VAL A 207 6.15 11.99 5.45
N TYR A 208 5.31 12.99 5.67
CA TYR A 208 4.47 13.06 6.87
C TYR A 208 3.09 12.46 6.64
N TRP A 209 2.55 11.86 7.70
CA TRP A 209 1.21 11.31 7.79
C TRP A 209 0.62 11.58 9.18
N TYR A 210 -0.68 11.36 9.39
CA TYR A 210 -1.30 11.57 10.70
C TYR A 210 -2.14 10.38 11.19
N LYS A 211 -3.04 9.86 10.36
CA LYS A 211 -3.92 8.73 10.72
C LYS A 211 -3.32 7.40 10.26
N ASN A 212 -3.57 6.32 10.98
CA ASN A 212 -3.02 4.99 10.65
C ASN A 212 -3.33 4.53 9.21
N ASN A 213 -4.47 4.92 8.64
CA ASN A 213 -4.80 4.58 7.25
C ASN A 213 -3.99 5.36 6.20
N GLN A 214 -3.14 6.30 6.62
CA GLN A 214 -2.28 7.13 5.79
C GLN A 214 -0.83 6.62 5.75
N GLU A 215 -0.42 5.85 6.76
CA GLU A 215 0.95 5.34 6.91
C GLU A 215 1.42 4.52 5.69
N ALA A 216 0.57 3.60 5.21
CA ALA A 216 0.90 2.78 4.04
C ALA A 216 1.18 3.60 2.76
N LEU A 217 0.45 4.71 2.57
CA LEU A 217 0.71 5.63 1.46
C LEU A 217 2.03 6.36 1.68
N ALA A 218 2.30 6.83 2.90
CA ALA A 218 3.53 7.51 3.25
C ALA A 218 4.78 6.65 3.01
N GLU A 219 4.76 5.40 3.47
CA GLU A 219 5.86 4.44 3.30
C GLU A 219 6.12 4.12 1.83
N THR A 220 5.04 3.94 1.07
CA THR A 220 5.10 3.65 -0.37
C THR A 220 5.71 4.84 -1.12
N LEU A 221 5.24 6.05 -0.86
CA LEU A 221 5.78 7.25 -1.52
C LEU A 221 7.22 7.52 -1.11
N ASN A 222 7.55 7.41 0.19
CA ASN A 222 8.92 7.57 0.65
C ASN A 222 9.84 6.59 -0.09
N THR A 223 9.50 5.30 -0.10
CA THR A 223 10.31 4.26 -0.79
C THR A 223 10.57 4.60 -2.26
N ASN A 224 9.57 5.10 -2.99
CA ASN A 224 9.75 5.45 -4.41
C ASN A 224 10.59 6.73 -4.58
N ILE A 225 10.36 7.74 -3.74
CA ILE A 225 11.15 8.98 -3.75
C ILE A 225 12.62 8.66 -3.49
N GLN A 226 12.94 7.85 -2.48
CA GLN A 226 14.32 7.49 -2.16
C GLN A 226 15.02 6.71 -3.26
N LYS A 227 14.28 5.88 -4.02
CA LYS A 227 14.83 5.12 -5.14
C LYS A 227 15.23 5.98 -6.34
N LYS A 228 14.58 7.15 -6.53
CA LYS A 228 14.71 7.94 -7.76
C LYS A 228 15.26 9.35 -7.56
N ALA A 229 14.78 10.06 -6.54
CA ALA A 229 14.91 11.52 -6.44
C ALA A 229 16.28 12.03 -5.99
N MET A 230 17.26 11.15 -5.69
CA MET A 230 18.59 11.57 -5.23
C MET A 230 18.57 12.54 -4.02
N LEU A 231 17.54 12.45 -3.18
CA LEU A 231 17.41 13.19 -1.93
C LEU A 231 17.84 12.29 -0.78
N SER A 232 18.43 12.86 0.27
CA SER A 232 18.69 12.11 1.50
C SER A 232 17.37 11.60 2.10
N ASN A 233 17.38 10.38 2.62
CA ASN A 233 16.20 9.77 3.22
C ASN A 233 16.00 10.23 4.67
N ARG A 234 14.93 10.99 4.95
CA ARG A 234 14.54 11.35 6.32
C ARG A 234 13.39 10.52 6.88
N GLY A 235 12.90 9.56 6.09
CA GLY A 235 11.88 8.59 6.46
C GLY A 235 10.46 9.14 6.43
N THR A 236 9.55 8.32 6.94
CA THR A 236 8.17 8.73 7.23
C THR A 236 8.05 9.20 8.68
N ARG A 237 7.14 10.15 8.94
CA ARG A 237 6.90 10.67 10.30
C ARG A 237 5.41 10.92 10.54
N GLN A 238 4.93 10.53 11.71
CA GLN A 238 3.58 10.86 12.13
C GLN A 238 3.55 12.26 12.74
N GLU A 239 2.81 13.20 12.14
CA GLU A 239 2.72 14.58 12.62
C GLU A 239 1.31 15.15 12.50
N ASN A 240 0.96 16.05 13.42
CA ASN A 240 -0.40 16.58 13.57
C ASN A 240 -0.73 17.77 12.65
N PHE A 241 -0.37 17.69 11.37
CA PHE A 241 -0.69 18.72 10.39
C PHE A 241 -2.19 18.78 10.08
N GLN A 242 -2.77 19.98 10.10
CA GLN A 242 -4.21 20.16 9.92
C GLN A 242 -4.73 19.60 8.58
N VAL A 243 -3.99 19.82 7.49
CA VAL A 243 -4.33 19.30 6.16
C VAL A 243 -4.42 17.77 6.12
N LEU A 244 -3.66 17.06 6.97
CA LEU A 244 -3.70 15.60 7.08
C LEU A 244 -4.81 15.12 8.02
N ARG A 245 -5.04 15.85 9.13
CA ARG A 245 -6.06 15.52 10.14
C ARG A 245 -7.48 15.69 9.61
N GLN A 246 -7.72 16.66 8.74
CA GLN A 246 -9.07 17.01 8.26
C GLN A 246 -9.66 16.04 7.23
N THR A 247 -8.87 15.12 6.68
CA THR A 247 -9.36 14.09 5.73
C THR A 247 -9.32 12.70 6.35
N ASN A 248 -10.32 11.86 6.03
CA ASN A 248 -10.35 10.44 6.38
C ASN A 248 -9.79 9.55 5.26
N LYS A 249 -9.38 10.16 4.14
CA LYS A 249 -8.75 9.47 3.01
C LYS A 249 -7.24 9.29 3.28
N PRO A 250 -6.57 8.39 2.54
CA PRO A 250 -5.11 8.34 2.50
C PRO A 250 -4.56 9.73 2.16
N ALA A 251 -3.63 10.24 2.98
CA ALA A 251 -3.12 11.59 2.87
C ALA A 251 -1.68 11.69 3.34
N VAL A 252 -0.86 12.46 2.63
CA VAL A 252 0.53 12.73 3.01
C VAL A 252 0.87 14.20 2.86
N LEU A 253 1.88 14.66 3.60
CA LEU A 253 2.58 15.91 3.34
C LEU A 253 4.02 15.57 2.97
N LEU A 254 4.43 16.00 1.78
CA LEU A 254 5.76 15.76 1.24
C LEU A 254 6.62 17.00 1.48
N GLU A 255 7.69 16.86 2.26
CA GLU A 255 8.78 17.81 2.29
C GLU A 255 9.85 17.35 1.30
N LEU A 256 9.94 18.01 0.15
CA LEU A 256 10.74 17.56 -1.00
C LEU A 256 12.12 18.23 -1.05
N GLY A 257 12.83 18.22 0.08
CA GLY A 257 14.12 18.90 0.25
C GLY A 257 14.02 20.17 1.10
N TYR A 258 15.16 20.61 1.62
CA TYR A 258 15.28 21.81 2.46
C TYR A 258 15.61 23.03 1.58
N ILE A 259 14.69 23.99 1.46
CA ILE A 259 14.94 25.21 0.67
C ILE A 259 16.06 26.09 1.27
N SER A 260 16.39 25.89 2.55
CA SER A 260 17.53 26.53 3.21
C SER A 260 18.88 25.87 2.91
N ASN A 261 18.89 24.65 2.36
CA ASN A 261 20.11 23.96 1.98
C ASN A 261 20.50 24.27 0.52
N PRO A 262 21.74 24.69 0.24
CA PRO A 262 22.15 25.09 -1.11
C PRO A 262 22.01 23.98 -2.17
N THR A 263 22.26 22.73 -1.80
CA THR A 263 22.18 21.59 -2.73
C THR A 263 20.73 21.23 -3.03
N ASP A 264 19.91 21.12 -2.00
CA ASP A 264 18.46 20.87 -2.16
C ASP A 264 17.78 22.01 -2.90
N GLU A 265 18.15 23.26 -2.63
CA GLU A 265 17.59 24.40 -3.37
C GLU A 265 17.92 24.33 -4.87
N VAL A 266 19.13 23.91 -5.25
CA VAL A 266 19.45 23.68 -6.68
C VAL A 266 18.54 22.61 -7.27
N MET A 267 18.31 21.51 -6.55
CA MET A 267 17.44 20.42 -6.98
C MET A 267 15.97 20.86 -7.08
N ILE A 268 15.43 21.53 -6.06
CA ILE A 268 14.07 22.11 -6.05
C ILE A 268 13.85 23.03 -7.26
N ARG A 269 14.87 23.81 -7.61
CA ARG A 269 14.83 24.74 -8.74
C ARG A 269 14.93 24.07 -10.11
N ASP A 270 15.62 22.95 -10.18
CA ASP A 270 15.87 22.23 -11.42
C ASP A 270 14.61 21.50 -11.91
N GLN A 271 14.26 21.69 -13.18
CA GLN A 271 13.06 21.08 -13.73
C GLN A 271 13.19 19.57 -13.92
N ILE A 272 14.38 19.08 -14.26
CA ILE A 272 14.62 17.66 -14.47
C ILE A 272 14.51 16.91 -13.15
N HIS A 273 15.09 17.46 -12.07
CA HIS A 273 14.96 16.90 -10.73
C HIS A 273 13.49 16.84 -10.27
N ARG A 274 12.71 17.91 -10.46
CA ARG A 274 11.27 17.88 -10.15
C ARG A 274 10.54 16.79 -10.94
N GLN A 275 10.83 16.62 -12.23
CA GLN A 275 10.26 15.53 -13.04
C GLN A 275 10.61 14.13 -12.48
N VAL A 276 11.84 13.93 -11.99
CA VAL A 276 12.24 12.67 -11.34
C VAL A 276 11.44 12.44 -10.04
N VAL A 277 11.25 13.48 -9.22
CA VAL A 277 10.41 13.42 -8.01
C VAL A 277 8.96 13.10 -8.38
N GLU A 278 8.41 13.75 -9.40
CA GLU A 278 7.04 13.53 -9.87
C GLU A 278 6.83 12.11 -10.36
N GLU A 279 7.78 11.57 -11.13
CA GLU A 279 7.75 10.19 -11.59
C GLU A 279 7.78 9.20 -10.41
N ALA A 280 8.57 9.51 -9.37
CA ALA A 280 8.60 8.72 -8.14
C ALA A 280 7.26 8.73 -7.41
N VAL A 281 6.61 9.90 -7.31
CA VAL A 281 5.28 10.02 -6.69
C VAL A 281 4.22 9.29 -7.52
N VAL A 282 4.24 9.44 -8.85
CA VAL A 282 3.32 8.73 -9.75
C VAL A 282 3.45 7.21 -9.61
N ASP A 283 4.68 6.70 -9.60
CA ASP A 283 4.90 5.26 -9.47
C ASP A 283 4.55 4.73 -8.09
N GLY A 284 4.84 5.49 -7.02
CA GLY A 284 4.38 5.14 -5.68
C GLY A 284 2.86 5.13 -5.55
N LEU A 285 2.14 6.06 -6.20
CA LEU A 285 0.68 6.03 -6.23
C LEU A 285 0.14 4.85 -7.04
N LYS A 286 0.75 4.52 -8.19
CA LYS A 286 0.37 3.31 -8.95
C LYS A 286 0.56 2.07 -8.08
N GLN A 287 1.68 1.98 -7.36
CA GLN A 287 1.96 0.91 -6.42
C GLN A 287 0.89 0.83 -5.32
N TYR A 288 0.56 1.96 -4.70
CA TYR A 288 -0.43 2.04 -3.63
C TYR A 288 -1.83 1.64 -4.07
N PHE A 289 -2.25 2.03 -5.27
CA PHE A 289 -3.60 1.73 -5.80
C PHE A 289 -3.70 0.41 -6.57
N ALA A 290 -2.59 -0.31 -6.78
CA ALA A 290 -2.58 -1.61 -7.43
C ALA A 290 -2.98 -2.76 -6.47
N SER A 291 -3.04 -2.50 -5.16
CA SER A 291 -3.45 -3.45 -4.11
C SER A 291 -4.94 -3.44 -3.78
#